data_AF-A0A7C9RGG6-F1
#
_entry.id   AF-A0A7C9RGG6-F1
#
_cell.length_a   1.000
_cell.length_b   1.000
_cell.length_c   1.000
_cell.angle_alpha   90.00
_cell.angle_beta   90.00
_cell.angle_gamma   90.00
#
_symmetry.space_group_name_H-M   'P 1'
#
loop_
_entity.id
_entity.type
_entity.pdbx_description
1 polymer ?
#
loop_
_entity_poly.entity_id
_entity_poly.type
_entity_poly.pdbx_seq_one_letter_code
_entity_poly.pdbx_strand_id
1 'polypeptide(L)'
;VPIPEPLRFLEPRETETRRMHALGEYGLMHVKLYEDIARHGHIATTYAYPVKVNERYVMDPSPTPKFDNPKMDDCEALQLFGAGREKRIYAIPPHTKVTSLDFEDHPFETYRFDAPCALCGSKTSYLDEVVVDDRGGRMFVCSDTDYCETRRADGHQGAGFGADHQVI
;
A
#
# COMPACT_ATOMS: atom_id res chain seq x y z
N VAL A 1 -1.60 -13.22 3.31
CA VAL A 1 -2.58 -12.26 3.86
C VAL A 1 -2.91 -12.60 5.31
N PRO A 2 -2.65 -11.72 6.29
CA PRO A 2 -2.99 -11.95 7.70
C PRO A 2 -4.49 -11.82 8.01
N ILE A 3 -5.14 -10.80 7.46
CA ILE A 3 -6.57 -10.50 7.62
C ILE A 3 -7.14 -10.26 6.21
N PRO A 4 -7.93 -11.18 5.65
CA PRO A 4 -8.44 -11.09 4.27
C PRO A 4 -9.71 -10.24 4.11
N GLU A 5 -10.30 -9.82 5.23
CA GLU A 5 -11.58 -9.14 5.28
C GLU A 5 -11.33 -7.63 5.47
N PRO A 6 -11.51 -6.79 4.43
CA PRO A 6 -11.24 -5.36 4.52
C PRO A 6 -12.12 -4.65 5.55
N LEU A 7 -13.31 -5.19 5.85
CA LEU A 7 -14.22 -4.62 6.84
C LEU A 7 -13.93 -5.08 8.27
N ARG A 8 -12.91 -5.92 8.52
CA ARG A 8 -12.71 -6.61 9.81
C ARG A 8 -12.60 -5.67 11.01
N PHE A 9 -11.96 -4.51 10.83
CA PHE A 9 -11.77 -3.54 11.91
C PHE A 9 -13.03 -2.71 12.20
N LEU A 10 -14.01 -2.73 11.30
CA LEU A 10 -15.29 -2.05 11.42
C LEU A 10 -16.37 -3.00 11.92
N GLU A 11 -16.38 -4.23 11.40
CA GLU A 11 -17.29 -5.29 11.80
C GLU A 11 -16.48 -6.58 12.04
N PRO A 12 -16.28 -6.99 13.30
CA PRO A 12 -15.48 -8.16 13.62
C PRO A 12 -16.14 -9.50 13.26
N ARG A 13 -17.46 -9.55 13.00
CA ARG A 13 -18.19 -10.79 12.74
C ARG A 13 -18.24 -11.12 11.26
N GLU A 14 -17.70 -12.29 10.91
CA GLU A 14 -17.73 -12.83 9.54
C GLU A 14 -19.14 -13.02 8.97
N THR A 15 -20.14 -13.32 9.82
CA THR A 15 -21.53 -13.49 9.38
C THR A 15 -22.09 -12.20 8.80
N GLU A 16 -21.74 -11.07 9.41
CA GLU A 16 -22.19 -9.75 8.98
C GLU A 16 -21.38 -9.27 7.77
N THR A 17 -20.05 -9.37 7.79
CA THR A 17 -19.24 -8.91 6.65
C THR A 17 -19.55 -9.70 5.37
N ARG A 18 -19.81 -11.01 5.47
CA ARG A 18 -20.26 -11.82 4.32
C ARG A 18 -21.58 -11.31 3.75
N ARG A 19 -22.53 -10.92 4.60
CA ARG A 19 -23.80 -10.33 4.17
C ARG A 19 -23.57 -8.98 3.48
N MET A 20 -22.71 -8.14 4.05
CA MET A 20 -22.35 -6.84 3.45
C MET A 20 -21.72 -7.02 2.07
N HIS A 21 -20.78 -7.96 1.91
CA HIS A 21 -20.21 -8.30 0.61
C HIS A 21 -21.26 -8.82 -0.39
N ALA A 22 -22.17 -9.68 0.06
CA ALA A 22 -23.24 -10.21 -0.80
C ALA A 22 -24.19 -9.10 -1.30
N LEU A 23 -24.50 -8.12 -0.45
CA LEU A 23 -25.38 -7.00 -0.76
C LEU A 23 -24.65 -5.81 -1.40
N GLY A 24 -23.31 -5.77 -1.35
CA GLY A 24 -22.52 -4.62 -1.81
C GLY A 24 -22.56 -3.41 -0.87
N GLU A 25 -22.80 -3.63 0.42
CA GLU A 25 -22.95 -2.57 1.42
C GLU A 25 -21.59 -2.07 1.94
N TYR A 26 -20.85 -1.34 1.12
CA TYR A 26 -19.52 -0.82 1.46
C TYR A 26 -19.52 0.62 2.01
N GLY A 27 -20.70 1.16 2.36
CA GLY A 27 -20.82 2.50 2.90
C GLY A 27 -20.00 2.70 4.18
N LEU A 28 -19.91 1.67 5.03
CA LEU A 28 -19.13 1.73 6.27
C LEU A 28 -17.63 2.02 6.04
N MET A 29 -17.07 1.49 4.96
CA MET A 29 -15.67 1.75 4.61
C MET A 29 -15.45 3.23 4.25
N HIS A 30 -16.38 3.83 3.51
CA HIS A 30 -16.31 5.25 3.17
C HIS A 30 -16.44 6.11 4.43
N VAL A 31 -17.35 5.77 5.36
CA VAL A 31 -17.45 6.49 6.64
C VAL A 31 -16.12 6.47 7.39
N LYS A 32 -15.46 5.31 7.49
CA LYS A 32 -14.14 5.19 8.13
C LYS A 32 -13.12 6.11 7.50
N LEU A 33 -12.99 6.09 6.16
CA LEU A 33 -12.00 6.91 5.46
C LEU A 33 -12.27 8.40 5.66
N TYR A 34 -13.55 8.81 5.70
CA TYR A 34 -13.93 10.19 5.95
C TYR A 34 -13.69 10.62 7.41
N GLU A 35 -13.86 9.71 8.38
CA GLU A 35 -13.51 9.98 9.78
C GLU A 35 -12.01 10.24 9.95
N ASP A 36 -11.15 9.53 9.24
CA ASP A 36 -9.70 9.79 9.23
C ASP A 36 -9.41 11.21 8.72
N ILE A 37 -10.01 11.59 7.59
CA ILE A 37 -9.87 12.92 7.00
C ILE A 37 -10.34 13.99 7.99
N ALA A 38 -11.51 13.82 8.60
CA ALA A 38 -12.05 14.80 9.55
C ALA A 38 -11.18 14.98 10.79
N ARG A 39 -10.46 13.93 11.24
CA ARG A 39 -9.60 13.97 12.43
C ARG A 39 -8.17 14.41 12.14
N HIS A 40 -7.63 14.04 10.98
CA HIS A 40 -6.19 14.15 10.69
C HIS A 40 -5.89 15.00 9.45
N GLY A 41 -6.91 15.43 8.71
CA GLY A 41 -6.76 16.13 7.43
C GLY A 41 -6.32 15.25 6.27
N HIS A 42 -6.11 13.95 6.51
CA HIS A 42 -5.71 12.96 5.52
C HIS A 42 -6.16 11.56 5.96
N ILE A 43 -6.20 10.61 5.03
CA ILE A 43 -6.52 9.22 5.33
C ILE A 43 -5.34 8.57 6.06
N ALA A 44 -5.58 8.04 7.26
CA ALA A 44 -4.54 7.50 8.14
C ALA A 44 -4.07 6.09 7.74
N THR A 45 -4.82 5.40 6.88
CA THR A 45 -4.45 4.07 6.37
C THR A 45 -3.20 4.15 5.48
N THR A 46 -2.07 3.61 5.93
CA THR A 46 -0.79 3.64 5.20
C THR A 46 -0.45 2.34 4.46
N TYR A 47 -0.98 1.20 4.91
CA TYR A 47 -0.84 -0.13 4.32
C TYR A 47 -2.17 -0.88 4.38
N ALA A 48 -2.29 -2.00 3.63
CA ALA A 48 -3.56 -2.73 3.49
C ALA A 48 -4.72 -1.79 3.09
N TYR A 49 -4.42 -0.84 2.21
CA TYR A 49 -5.36 0.20 1.83
C TYR A 49 -6.45 -0.39 0.93
N PRO A 50 -7.74 -0.28 1.28
CA PRO A 50 -8.79 -1.03 0.64
C PRO A 50 -8.97 -0.60 -0.83
N VAL A 51 -9.12 -1.59 -1.71
CA VAL A 51 -9.30 -1.39 -3.15
C VAL A 51 -10.65 -1.93 -3.61
N LYS A 52 -11.25 -1.32 -4.63
CA LYS A 52 -12.42 -1.81 -5.36
C LYS A 52 -11.96 -2.52 -6.62
N VAL A 53 -12.19 -3.83 -6.66
CA VAL A 53 -11.81 -4.74 -7.76
C VAL A 53 -13.01 -4.99 -8.65
N ASN A 54 -12.78 -4.89 -9.97
CA ASN A 54 -13.78 -5.09 -11.02
C ASN A 54 -15.09 -4.35 -10.74
N GLU A 55 -14.97 -3.12 -10.24
CA GLU A 55 -16.07 -2.21 -9.90
C GLU A 55 -17.10 -2.75 -8.90
N ARG A 56 -16.83 -3.91 -8.25
CA ARG A 56 -17.83 -4.62 -7.46
C ARG A 56 -17.38 -4.94 -6.05
N TYR A 57 -16.23 -5.56 -5.86
CA TYR A 57 -15.81 -6.04 -4.54
C TYR A 57 -14.79 -5.08 -3.93
N VAL A 58 -15.04 -4.66 -2.69
CA VAL A 58 -13.97 -4.09 -1.86
C VAL A 58 -13.11 -5.23 -1.36
N MET A 59 -11.79 -5.08 -1.46
CA MET A 59 -10.80 -6.12 -1.21
C MET A 59 -9.65 -5.56 -0.37
N ASP A 60 -9.12 -6.40 0.52
CA ASP A 60 -7.84 -6.18 1.20
C ASP A 60 -6.68 -6.60 0.26
N PRO A 61 -5.79 -5.69 -0.15
CA PRO A 61 -4.67 -6.00 -1.05
C PRO A 61 -3.49 -6.68 -0.34
N SER A 62 -3.70 -7.28 0.84
CA SER A 62 -2.66 -7.71 1.78
C SER A 62 -1.94 -6.51 2.44
N PRO A 63 -1.03 -6.71 3.40
CA PRO A 63 -0.34 -5.62 4.08
C PRO A 63 0.76 -4.98 3.20
N THR A 64 0.49 -4.80 1.91
CA THR A 64 1.31 -3.98 1.02
C THR A 64 1.13 -2.51 1.39
N PRO A 65 2.17 -1.68 1.24
CA PRO A 65 2.03 -0.24 1.41
C PRO A 65 1.06 0.29 0.36
N LYS A 66 0.32 1.35 0.68
CA LYS A 66 -0.58 2.01 -0.30
C LYS A 66 0.16 2.42 -1.58
N PHE A 67 1.47 2.67 -1.49
CA PHE A 67 2.36 2.90 -2.62
C PHE A 67 2.24 1.86 -3.74
N ASP A 68 1.98 0.59 -3.39
CA ASP A 68 1.92 -0.51 -4.35
C ASP A 68 0.53 -0.71 -4.97
N ASN A 69 -0.55 -0.13 -4.41
CA ASN A 69 -1.90 -0.30 -4.93
C ASN A 69 -2.05 0.03 -6.43
N PRO A 70 -1.46 1.12 -6.97
CA PRO A 70 -1.56 1.42 -8.40
C PRO A 70 -0.96 0.34 -9.31
N LYS A 71 -0.03 -0.48 -8.81
CA LYS A 71 0.58 -1.58 -9.59
C LYS A 71 -0.39 -2.75 -9.82
N MET A 72 -1.50 -2.79 -9.08
CA MET A 72 -2.50 -3.85 -9.18
C MET A 72 -3.51 -3.62 -10.29
N ASP A 73 -3.68 -2.36 -10.73
CA ASP A 73 -4.61 -1.97 -11.80
C ASP A 73 -4.06 -2.37 -13.16
N ASP A 74 -4.91 -2.98 -14.00
CA ASP A 74 -4.57 -3.44 -15.35
C ASP A 74 -3.27 -4.26 -15.45
N CYS A 75 -2.94 -4.97 -14.38
CA CYS A 75 -1.72 -5.79 -14.31
C CYS A 75 -1.86 -7.04 -15.19
N GLU A 76 -0.83 -7.34 -16.01
CA GLU A 76 -0.80 -8.53 -16.86
C GLU A 76 -0.68 -9.84 -16.05
N ALA A 77 -0.11 -9.77 -14.84
CA ALA A 77 0.08 -10.94 -14.00
C ALA A 77 -1.20 -11.32 -13.24
N LEU A 78 -1.41 -12.63 -13.07
CA LEU A 78 -2.42 -13.16 -12.15
C LEU A 78 -1.99 -12.90 -10.71
N GLN A 79 -2.83 -12.22 -9.93
CA GLN A 79 -2.56 -11.93 -8.53
C GLN A 79 -3.37 -12.89 -7.64
N LEU A 80 -2.70 -13.65 -6.78
CA LEU A 80 -3.32 -14.63 -5.88
C LEU A 80 -3.07 -14.26 -4.42
N PHE A 81 -4.13 -14.28 -3.62
CA PHE A 81 -4.10 -13.90 -2.22
C PHE A 81 -4.59 -15.04 -1.34
N GLY A 82 -3.72 -15.52 -0.45
CA GLY A 82 -4.02 -16.60 0.50
C GLY A 82 -3.98 -16.13 1.94
N ALA A 83 -5.05 -16.41 2.70
CA ALA A 83 -5.12 -16.26 4.14
C ALA A 83 -5.32 -17.62 4.80
N GLY A 84 -4.21 -18.30 5.14
CA GLY A 84 -4.24 -19.68 5.64
C GLY A 84 -4.97 -19.86 6.97
N ARG A 85 -4.75 -18.95 7.92
CA ARG A 85 -5.41 -18.96 9.24
C ARG A 85 -6.91 -18.71 9.14
N GLU A 86 -7.31 -17.79 8.27
CA GLU A 86 -8.71 -17.35 8.07
C GLU A 86 -9.46 -18.20 7.02
N LYS A 87 -8.77 -19.15 6.38
CA LYS A 87 -9.32 -20.05 5.35
C LYS A 87 -10.01 -19.30 4.21
N ARG A 88 -9.29 -18.34 3.62
CA ARG A 88 -9.76 -17.57 2.45
C ARG A 88 -8.71 -17.57 1.35
N ILE A 89 -9.19 -17.65 0.11
CA ILE A 89 -8.42 -17.48 -1.12
C ILE A 89 -9.22 -16.53 -1.99
N TYR A 90 -8.55 -15.55 -2.59
CA TYR A 90 -9.11 -14.63 -3.55
C TYR A 90 -8.06 -14.25 -4.59
N ALA A 91 -8.50 -13.70 -5.71
CA ALA A 91 -7.64 -13.44 -6.85
C ALA A 91 -8.09 -12.19 -7.61
N ILE A 92 -7.13 -11.55 -8.27
CA ILE A 92 -7.37 -10.53 -9.29
C ILE A 92 -6.83 -11.10 -10.61
N PRO A 93 -7.71 -11.41 -11.58
CA PRO A 93 -7.28 -11.84 -12.91
C PRO A 93 -6.43 -10.78 -13.62
N PRO A 94 -5.62 -11.16 -14.62
CA PRO A 94 -4.97 -10.22 -15.51
C PRO A 94 -5.92 -9.17 -16.09
N HIS A 95 -5.43 -7.95 -16.31
CA HIS A 95 -6.17 -6.84 -16.92
C HIS A 95 -7.50 -6.50 -16.21
N THR A 96 -7.53 -6.68 -14.89
CA THR A 96 -8.69 -6.32 -14.08
C THR A 96 -8.53 -4.91 -13.55
N LYS A 97 -9.61 -4.13 -13.62
CA LYS A 97 -9.67 -2.80 -13.02
C LYS A 97 -9.59 -2.88 -11.49
N VAL A 98 -8.63 -2.18 -10.89
CA VAL A 98 -8.42 -2.09 -9.44
C VAL A 98 -8.26 -0.62 -9.08
N THR A 99 -9.15 -0.11 -8.24
CA THR A 99 -9.15 1.30 -7.84
C THR A 99 -9.06 1.42 -6.33
N SER A 100 -8.09 2.16 -5.80
CA SER A 100 -8.06 2.48 -4.37
C SER A 100 -9.30 3.31 -4.01
N LEU A 101 -9.92 3.04 -2.87
CA LEU A 101 -11.05 3.84 -2.38
C LEU A 101 -10.60 5.25 -2.01
N ASP A 102 -11.20 6.27 -2.59
CA ASP A 102 -10.93 7.67 -2.30
C ASP A 102 -12.21 8.52 -2.42
N PHE A 103 -12.06 9.84 -2.33
CA PHE A 103 -13.14 10.80 -2.52
C PHE A 103 -12.75 11.81 -3.61
N GLU A 104 -13.73 12.41 -4.26
CA GLU A 104 -13.49 13.44 -5.29
C GLU A 104 -12.71 14.65 -4.75
N ASP A 105 -12.95 15.02 -3.49
CA ASP A 105 -12.27 16.11 -2.78
C ASP A 105 -10.98 15.67 -2.06
N HIS A 106 -10.76 14.36 -1.91
CA HIS A 106 -9.56 13.78 -1.30
C HIS A 106 -9.10 12.57 -2.11
N PRO A 107 -8.43 12.80 -3.27
CA PRO A 107 -8.01 11.73 -4.16
C PRO A 107 -6.93 10.86 -3.53
N PHE A 108 -6.81 9.63 -4.03
CA PHE A 108 -5.78 8.72 -3.58
C PHE A 108 -4.36 9.25 -3.85
N GLU A 109 -3.54 9.31 -2.81
CA GLU A 109 -2.13 9.71 -2.91
C GLU A 109 -1.19 8.61 -2.38
N THR A 110 -0.17 8.29 -3.17
CA THR A 110 0.92 7.41 -2.76
C THR A 110 1.86 8.13 -1.80
N TYR A 111 2.45 7.38 -0.88
CA TYR A 111 3.46 7.92 0.00
C TYR A 111 4.72 8.31 -0.80
N ARG A 112 5.30 9.48 -0.50
CA ARG A 112 6.53 9.98 -1.13
C ARG A 112 7.59 10.20 -0.06
N PHE A 113 8.82 9.81 -0.38
CA PHE A 113 9.99 10.10 0.45
C PHE A 113 10.68 11.35 -0.09
N ASP A 114 11.09 12.24 0.82
CA ASP A 114 11.92 13.41 0.48
C ASP A 114 13.41 13.06 0.37
N ALA A 115 13.71 11.86 -0.14
CA ALA A 115 15.05 11.38 -0.38
C ALA A 115 15.07 10.35 -1.53
N PRO A 116 16.12 10.32 -2.37
CA PRO A 116 16.38 9.19 -3.24
C PRO A 116 16.98 8.01 -2.46
N CYS A 117 16.92 6.82 -3.04
CA CYS A 117 17.68 5.68 -2.55
C CYS A 117 19.18 6.01 -2.49
N ALA A 118 19.80 5.86 -1.32
CA ALA A 118 21.21 6.13 -1.08
C ALA A 118 22.16 5.22 -1.89
N LEU A 119 21.69 4.05 -2.33
CA LEU A 119 22.51 3.07 -3.08
C LEU A 119 22.44 3.26 -4.59
N CYS A 120 21.24 3.40 -5.16
CA CYS A 120 21.02 3.43 -6.61
C CYS A 120 20.40 4.74 -7.14
N GLY A 121 20.12 5.71 -6.25
CA GLY A 121 19.57 7.02 -6.61
C GLY A 121 18.10 7.04 -7.05
N SER A 122 17.37 5.92 -6.93
CA SER A 122 15.95 5.86 -7.30
C SER A 122 15.09 6.83 -6.50
N LYS A 123 14.20 7.57 -7.17
CA LYS A 123 13.18 8.44 -6.55
C LYS A 123 11.76 7.89 -6.69
N THR A 124 11.62 6.71 -7.29
CA THR A 124 10.33 6.13 -7.70
C THR A 124 10.07 4.76 -7.08
N SER A 125 10.96 4.30 -6.20
CA SER A 125 10.80 3.06 -5.44
C SER A 125 10.28 3.38 -4.05
N TYR A 126 9.57 2.42 -3.45
CA TYR A 126 9.32 2.45 -2.01
C TYR A 126 10.65 2.30 -1.26
N LEU A 127 10.87 3.11 -0.23
CA LEU A 127 12.13 3.15 0.50
C LEU A 127 11.96 2.64 1.93
N ASP A 128 12.96 1.89 2.39
CA ASP A 128 13.14 1.55 3.80
C ASP A 128 14.05 2.60 4.45
N GLU A 129 13.67 3.01 5.65
CA GLU A 129 14.49 3.86 6.50
C GLU A 129 15.41 3.00 7.36
N VAL A 130 16.72 3.19 7.22
CA VAL A 130 17.73 2.50 8.00
C VAL A 130 18.38 3.49 8.96
N VAL A 131 18.31 3.19 10.25
CA VAL A 131 19.04 3.91 11.30
C VAL A 131 20.48 3.43 11.29
N VAL A 132 21.41 4.37 11.20
CA VAL A 132 22.84 4.11 10.94
C VAL A 132 23.75 4.44 12.12
N ASP A 133 23.26 5.21 13.09
CA ASP A 133 23.99 5.63 14.27
C ASP A 133 23.04 5.98 15.43
N ASP A 134 23.59 6.11 16.64
CA ASP A 134 22.85 6.48 17.85
C ASP A 134 22.66 8.00 18.01
N ARG A 135 22.99 8.78 16.98
CA ARG A 135 22.91 10.26 16.97
C ARG A 135 21.80 10.78 16.04
N GLY A 136 20.97 9.88 15.52
CA GLY A 136 19.83 10.22 14.68
C GLY A 136 20.12 10.20 13.18
N GLY A 137 21.28 9.69 12.75
CA GLY A 137 21.58 9.46 11.35
C GLY A 137 20.63 8.45 10.72
N ARG A 138 20.19 8.75 9.50
CA ARG A 138 19.24 7.94 8.73
C ARG A 138 19.71 7.81 7.29
N MET A 139 19.43 6.68 6.67
CA MET A 139 19.57 6.49 5.22
C MET A 139 18.31 5.86 4.66
N PHE A 140 17.92 6.27 3.46
CA PHE A 140 16.78 5.70 2.75
C PHE A 140 17.28 4.82 1.61
N VAL A 141 16.79 3.58 1.52
CA VAL A 141 17.21 2.61 0.50
C VAL A 141 16.00 1.92 -0.11
N CYS A 142 16.11 1.46 -1.35
CA CYS A 142 15.02 0.69 -1.97
C CYS A 142 14.64 -0.50 -1.10
N SER A 143 13.35 -0.67 -0.83
CA SER A 143 12.83 -1.88 -0.16
C SER A 143 12.92 -3.11 -1.07
N ASP A 144 12.72 -2.91 -2.38
CA ASP A 144 13.00 -3.91 -3.40
C ASP A 144 14.50 -3.97 -3.72
N THR A 145 15.17 -4.97 -3.18
CA THR A 145 16.62 -5.17 -3.34
C THR A 145 16.98 -5.64 -4.76
N ASP A 146 16.15 -6.45 -5.41
CA ASP A 146 16.40 -6.95 -6.77
C ASP A 146 16.34 -5.79 -7.79
N TYR A 147 15.31 -4.95 -7.68
CA TYR A 147 15.23 -3.69 -8.42
C TYR A 147 16.45 -2.81 -8.17
N CYS A 148 16.88 -2.70 -6.91
CA CYS A 148 18.04 -1.88 -6.55
C CYS A 148 19.36 -2.42 -7.12
N GLU A 149 19.57 -3.74 -7.09
CA GLU A 149 20.76 -4.40 -7.62
C GLU A 149 20.83 -4.28 -9.14
N THR A 150 19.72 -4.51 -9.83
CA THR A 150 19.62 -4.32 -11.29
C THR A 150 20.04 -2.91 -11.69
N ARG A 151 19.48 -1.89 -11.01
CA ARG A 151 19.86 -0.49 -11.28
C ARG A 151 21.34 -0.21 -11.04
N ARG A 152 21.93 -0.81 -10.00
CA ARG A 152 23.37 -0.64 -9.70
C ARG A 152 24.23 -1.33 -10.75
N ALA A 153 23.82 -2.49 -11.25
CA ALA A 153 24.48 -3.18 -12.36
C ALA A 153 24.43 -2.35 -13.65
N ASP A 154 23.33 -1.63 -13.88
CA ASP A 154 23.16 -0.66 -14.97
C ASP A 154 23.95 0.65 -14.76
N GLY A 155 24.74 0.75 -13.68
CA GLY A 155 25.61 1.89 -13.39
C GLY A 155 24.95 3.03 -12.60
N HIS A 156 23.71 2.87 -12.14
CA HIS A 156 23.09 3.88 -11.27
C HIS A 156 23.72 3.86 -9.87
N GLN A 157 24.06 5.05 -9.37
CA GLN A 157 24.65 5.25 -8.05
C GLN A 157 23.88 6.33 -7.28
N GLY A 158 23.62 6.05 -6.01
CA GLY A 158 23.10 7.05 -5.06
C GLY A 158 24.23 7.79 -4.34
N ALA A 159 23.87 8.77 -3.51
CA ALA A 159 24.83 9.61 -2.78
C ALA A 159 25.60 8.86 -1.67
N GLY A 160 25.26 7.60 -1.39
CA GLY A 160 25.81 6.83 -0.28
C GLY A 160 25.36 7.36 1.09
N PHE A 161 26.05 6.90 2.13
CA PHE A 161 25.88 7.42 3.49
C PHE A 161 26.74 8.69 3.63
N GLY A 162 26.13 9.88 3.53
CA GLY A 162 26.88 11.13 3.68
C GLY A 162 26.24 12.44 3.24
N ALA A 163 24.97 12.48 2.84
CA ALA A 163 24.30 13.75 2.55
C ALA A 163 23.30 14.08 3.66
N ASP A 164 23.61 15.09 4.46
CA ASP A 164 22.72 15.73 5.44
C ASP A 164 21.31 15.86 4.86
N HIS A 165 20.35 15.06 5.34
CA HIS A 165 18.93 15.23 5.02
C HIS A 165 18.18 15.43 6.33
N GLN A 166 17.79 16.68 6.58
CA GLN A 166 16.85 17.02 7.63
C GLN A 166 15.46 16.53 7.22
N VAL A 167 14.87 15.67 8.05
CA VAL A 167 13.44 15.34 8.00
C VAL A 167 12.70 16.60 8.48
N ILE A 168 11.87 17.20 7.61
CA ILE A 168 10.93 18.28 7.97
C ILE A 168 9.61 17.65 8.41
#